data_AF-A0A1B6E022-F1
#
_entry.id   AF-A0A1B6E022-F1
#
_cell.length_a   1.000
_cell.length_b   1.000
_cell.length_c   1.000
_cell.angle_alpha   90.00
_cell.angle_beta   90.00
_cell.angle_gamma   90.00
#
_symmetry.space_group_name_H-M   'P 1'
#
loop_
_entity.id
_entity.type
_entity.pdbx_description
1 polymer ?
#
loop_
_entity_poly.entity_id
_entity_poly.type
_entity_poly.pdbx_seq_one_letter_code
_entity_poly.pdbx_strand_id
1 'polypeptide(L)'
;LLEEVSVVCLVDANPPTKQFRWSFNNTAVQSRDIENYVTDKGGGRSVASYVTRTERDYGTLLCWGKNLLGQQSVPCVFHIVPAGRPDAPSNCTVTNHSLTWIQVTCSRGYDGGLPQQLVAVARDTNGRLVSNVTSRG
;
A
#
# COMPACT_ATOMS: atom_id res chain seq x y z
N LEU A 1 -15.89 -9.56 1.14
CA LEU A 1 -15.59 -8.56 0.10
C LEU A 1 -14.20 -8.87 -0.44
N LEU A 2 -13.99 -8.75 -1.75
CA LEU A 2 -12.65 -8.80 -2.33
C LEU A 2 -12.11 -7.38 -2.40
N GLU A 3 -10.88 -7.17 -1.97
CA GLU A 3 -10.23 -5.86 -2.00
C GLU A 3 -9.41 -5.75 -3.29
N GLU A 4 -9.64 -4.68 -4.04
CA GLU A 4 -8.93 -4.39 -5.29
C GLU A 4 -7.85 -3.34 -5.05
N VAL A 5 -6.65 -3.62 -5.53
CA VAL A 5 -5.49 -2.71 -5.46
C VAL A 5 -5.17 -2.18 -6.85
N SER A 6 -5.05 -0.87 -6.96
CA SER A 6 -4.61 -0.18 -8.19
C SER A 6 -3.11 0.07 -8.14
N VAL A 7 -2.35 -0.53 -9.06
CA VAL A 7 -0.89 -0.40 -9.13
C VAL A 7 -0.50 0.43 -10.35
N VAL A 8 0.20 1.54 -10.11
CA VAL A 8 0.59 2.50 -11.16
C VAL A 8 2.02 2.22 -11.61
N CYS A 9 2.19 2.01 -12.92
CA CYS A 9 3.48 1.91 -13.59
C CYS A 9 3.72 3.16 -14.42
N LEU A 10 4.84 3.84 -14.15
CA LEU A 10 5.32 4.99 -14.90
C LEU A 10 6.61 4.60 -15.59
N VAL A 11 6.66 4.76 -16.91
CA VAL A 11 7.84 4.45 -17.74
C VAL A 11 8.22 5.69 -18.50
N ASP A 12 9.39 6.22 -18.18
CA ASP A 12 10.00 7.32 -18.92
C ASP A 12 10.69 6.77 -20.18
N ALA A 13 10.32 7.31 -21.33
CA ALA A 13 10.82 6.90 -22.63
C ALA A 13 10.63 8.00 -23.67
N ASN A 14 11.55 8.10 -24.61
CA ASN A 14 11.43 8.99 -25.77
C ASN A 14 11.56 8.18 -27.06
N PRO A 15 10.48 8.04 -27.87
CA PRO A 15 9.15 8.60 -27.66
C PRO A 15 8.39 7.88 -26.51
N PRO A 16 7.33 8.51 -25.94
CA PRO A 16 6.60 7.95 -24.82
C PRO A 16 6.05 6.54 -25.09
N THR A 17 6.12 5.70 -24.07
CA THR A 17 5.59 4.34 -24.08
C THR A 17 4.09 4.33 -24.37
N LYS A 18 3.66 3.58 -25.39
CA LYS A 18 2.24 3.44 -25.75
C LYS A 18 1.68 2.04 -25.49
N GLN A 19 2.53 1.05 -25.31
CA GLN A 19 2.13 -0.33 -25.01
C GLN A 19 2.71 -0.74 -23.67
N PHE A 20 1.92 -1.44 -22.88
CA PHE A 20 2.35 -1.98 -21.59
C PHE A 20 2.04 -3.46 -21.53
N ARG A 21 2.88 -4.21 -20.81
CA ARG A 21 2.63 -5.60 -20.44
C ARG A 21 2.73 -5.72 -18.93
N TRP A 22 1.75 -6.39 -18.34
CA TRP A 22 1.73 -6.72 -16.92
C TRP A 22 1.75 -8.23 -16.74
N SER A 23 2.54 -8.70 -15.78
CA SER A 23 2.54 -10.11 -15.35
C SER A 23 2.59 -10.20 -13.84
N PHE A 24 1.98 -11.25 -13.30
CA PHE A 24 2.14 -11.69 -11.93
C PHE A 24 3.12 -12.88 -11.87
N ASN A 25 3.94 -12.91 -10.83
CA ASN A 25 4.89 -13.98 -10.58
C ASN A 25 4.95 -14.32 -9.07
N ASN A 26 4.84 -15.59 -8.73
CA ASN A 26 4.99 -16.12 -7.38
C ASN A 26 5.62 -17.52 -7.43
N THR A 27 6.33 -17.96 -6.40
CA THR A 27 6.91 -19.31 -6.33
C THR A 27 5.85 -20.42 -6.36
N ALA A 28 4.62 -20.13 -5.91
CA ALA A 28 3.51 -21.09 -5.88
C ALA A 28 2.73 -21.20 -7.20
N VAL A 29 2.88 -20.26 -8.13
CA VAL A 29 2.10 -20.18 -9.38
C VAL A 29 3.03 -19.79 -10.52
N GLN A 30 3.03 -20.55 -11.63
CA GLN A 30 3.75 -20.14 -12.83
C GLN A 30 3.31 -18.73 -13.26
N SER A 31 4.24 -17.91 -13.78
CA SER A 31 3.95 -16.53 -14.13
C SER A 31 2.73 -16.42 -15.06
N ARG A 32 1.82 -15.49 -14.76
CA ARG A 32 0.58 -15.25 -15.52
C ARG A 32 0.53 -13.80 -16.00
N ASP A 33 0.06 -13.58 -17.22
CA ASP A 33 -0.18 -12.22 -17.71
C ASP A 33 -1.45 -11.63 -17.05
N ILE A 34 -1.46 -10.31 -16.86
CA ILE A 34 -2.60 -9.58 -16.32
C ILE A 34 -3.19 -8.75 -17.45
N GLU A 35 -4.49 -8.92 -17.68
CA GLU A 35 -5.23 -8.20 -18.73
C GLU A 35 -6.00 -6.99 -18.18
N ASN A 36 -6.31 -6.98 -16.88
CA ASN A 36 -7.06 -5.91 -16.25
C ASN A 36 -6.15 -4.71 -15.92
N TYR A 37 -5.81 -3.93 -16.95
CA TYR A 37 -5.06 -2.69 -16.81
C TYR A 37 -5.48 -1.67 -17.86
N VAL A 38 -5.27 -0.39 -17.56
CA VAL A 38 -5.50 0.73 -18.47
C VAL A 38 -4.19 1.44 -18.77
N THR A 39 -4.08 2.00 -19.97
CA THR A 39 -2.92 2.80 -20.40
C THR A 39 -3.39 4.19 -20.78
N ASP A 40 -2.69 5.21 -20.30
CA ASP A 40 -3.02 6.60 -20.58
C ASP A 40 -2.80 6.93 -22.06
N LYS A 41 -3.72 7.69 -22.66
CA LYS A 41 -3.61 8.15 -24.06
C LYS A 41 -2.32 8.95 -24.31
N GLY A 42 -1.88 9.72 -23.31
CA GLY A 42 -0.62 10.47 -23.31
C GLY A 42 0.62 9.56 -23.42
N GLY A 43 0.52 8.29 -23.03
CA GLY A 43 1.64 7.36 -22.92
C GLY A 43 2.42 7.55 -21.61
N GLY A 44 3.37 6.65 -21.37
CA GLY A 44 4.26 6.70 -20.20
C GLY A 44 3.62 6.28 -18.87
N ARG A 45 2.30 6.01 -18.84
CA ARG A 45 1.57 5.61 -17.63
C ARG A 45 0.58 4.49 -17.91
N SER A 46 0.59 3.46 -17.07
CA SER A 46 -0.40 2.39 -17.03
C SER A 46 -0.78 2.04 -15.60
N VAL A 47 -2.04 1.65 -15.38
CA VAL A 47 -2.57 1.27 -14.06
C VAL A 47 -3.20 -0.10 -14.15
N ALA A 48 -2.70 -1.06 -13.38
CA ALA A 48 -3.26 -2.40 -13.25
C ALA A 48 -4.19 -2.50 -12.04
N SER A 49 -5.34 -3.14 -12.23
CA SER A 49 -6.34 -3.42 -11.19
C SER A 49 -6.24 -4.88 -10.77
N TYR A 50 -5.70 -5.13 -9.57
CA TYR A 50 -5.34 -6.46 -9.09
C TYR A 50 -6.14 -6.85 -7.84
N VAL A 51 -6.70 -8.06 -7.83
CA VAL A 51 -7.53 -8.57 -6.73
C VAL A 51 -6.90 -9.83 -6.15
N THR A 52 -6.58 -9.82 -4.86
CA THR A 52 -6.10 -10.99 -4.13
C THR A 52 -7.28 -11.79 -3.58
N ARG A 53 -7.43 -13.06 -3.99
CA ARG A 53 -8.53 -13.94 -3.56
C ARG A 53 -8.06 -15.00 -2.58
N THR A 54 -6.82 -15.44 -2.74
CA THR A 54 -6.19 -16.51 -1.95
C THR A 54 -4.77 -16.10 -1.57
N GLU A 55 -4.16 -16.83 -0.63
CA GLU A 55 -2.76 -16.60 -0.24
C GLU A 55 -1.78 -16.76 -1.41
N ARG A 56 -2.14 -17.52 -2.45
CA ARG A 56 -1.29 -17.73 -3.64
C ARG A 56 -1.26 -16.52 -4.57
N ASP A 57 -2.21 -15.59 -4.42
CA ASP A 57 -2.29 -14.38 -5.22
C ASP A 57 -1.37 -13.26 -4.70
N TYR A 58 -0.76 -13.43 -3.53
CA TYR A 58 0.35 -12.59 -3.07
C TYR A 58 1.63 -12.97 -3.80
N GLY A 59 2.44 -11.98 -4.17
CA GLY A 59 3.59 -12.19 -5.04
C GLY A 59 4.04 -10.90 -5.69
N THR A 60 4.60 -11.01 -6.89
CA THR A 60 5.25 -9.89 -7.58
C THR A 60 4.50 -9.53 -8.85
N LEU A 61 4.15 -8.25 -9.01
CA LEU A 61 3.71 -7.68 -10.28
C LEU A 61 4.89 -7.08 -11.03
N LEU A 62 4.95 -7.38 -12.32
CA LEU A 62 5.98 -6.93 -13.24
C LEU A 62 5.31 -6.13 -14.35
N CYS A 63 5.84 -4.93 -14.62
CA CYS A 63 5.37 -4.06 -15.68
C CYS A 63 6.50 -3.76 -16.67
N TRP A 64 6.23 -3.90 -17.96
CA TRP A 64 7.12 -3.47 -19.04
C TRP A 64 6.46 -2.41 -19.89
N GLY A 65 7.20 -1.34 -20.18
CA GLY A 65 6.84 -0.40 -21.23
C GLY A 65 7.44 -0.77 -22.58
N LYS A 66 6.67 -0.57 -23.65
CA LYS A 66 7.12 -0.65 -25.04
C LYS A 66 6.71 0.59 -25.85
N ASN A 67 7.69 1.16 -26.54
CA ASN A 67 7.49 2.21 -27.55
C ASN A 67 7.94 1.71 -28.93
N LEU A 68 8.03 2.61 -29.91
CA LEU A 68 8.44 2.25 -31.27
C LEU A 68 9.92 1.87 -31.41
N LEU A 69 10.78 2.28 -30.45
CA LEU A 69 12.20 1.94 -30.44
C LEU A 69 12.44 0.56 -29.82
N GLY A 70 11.59 0.14 -28.89
CA GLY A 70 11.70 -1.17 -28.28
C GLY A 70 10.91 -1.33 -27.00
N GLN A 71 11.15 -2.46 -26.34
CA GLN A 71 10.61 -2.79 -25.04
C GLN A 71 11.71 -2.64 -23.98
N GLN A 72 11.32 -2.17 -22.81
CA GLN A 72 12.15 -2.12 -21.63
C GLN A 72 12.75 -3.51 -21.33
N SER A 73 14.05 -3.58 -21.06
CA SER A 73 14.74 -4.84 -20.73
C SER A 73 14.44 -5.31 -19.31
N VAL A 74 14.39 -4.38 -18.36
CA VAL A 74 14.16 -4.65 -16.93
C VAL A 74 12.80 -4.10 -16.52
N PRO A 75 11.84 -4.90 -16.03
CA PRO A 75 10.52 -4.41 -15.63
C PRO A 75 10.55 -3.52 -14.40
N CYS A 76 9.51 -2.72 -14.22
CA CYS A 76 9.14 -2.20 -12.91
C CYS A 76 8.58 -3.35 -12.05
N VAL A 77 8.99 -3.42 -10.79
CA VAL A 77 8.69 -4.54 -9.88
C VAL A 77 7.90 -4.04 -8.68
N PHE A 78 6.77 -4.68 -8.38
CA PHE A 78 5.90 -4.36 -7.25
C PHE A 78 5.58 -5.62 -6.46
N HIS A 79 5.63 -5.54 -5.14
CA HIS A 79 5.33 -6.68 -4.27
C HIS A 79 3.93 -6.50 -3.67
N ILE A 80 3.05 -7.46 -3.94
CA ILE A 80 1.72 -7.56 -3.35
C ILE A 80 1.82 -8.47 -2.15
N VAL A 81 1.74 -7.87 -0.97
CA VAL A 81 1.86 -8.55 0.32
C VAL A 81 0.52 -8.52 1.05
N PRO A 82 0.22 -9.52 1.91
CA PRO A 82 -0.97 -9.47 2.73
C PRO A 82 -0.94 -8.26 3.65
N ALA A 83 -2.09 -7.60 3.80
CA ALA A 83 -2.25 -6.58 4.80
C ALA A 83 -2.09 -7.21 6.19
N GLY A 84 -1.22 -6.61 7.01
CA GLY A 84 -0.96 -7.02 8.37
C GLY A 84 -1.83 -6.27 9.37
N ARG A 85 -1.91 -6.79 10.60
CA ARG A 85 -2.34 -5.96 11.73
C ARG A 85 -1.31 -4.82 11.88
N PRO A 86 -1.73 -3.55 12.00
CA PRO A 86 -0.79 -2.49 12.31
C PRO A 86 -0.07 -2.79 13.62
N ASP A 87 1.21 -2.47 13.67
CA ASP A 87 1.98 -2.60 14.90
C ASP A 87 1.49 -1.58 15.92
N ALA A 88 1.52 -1.99 17.20
CA ALA A 88 1.23 -1.07 18.28
C ALA A 88 2.24 0.10 18.24
N PRO A 89 1.78 1.36 18.41
CA PRO A 89 2.68 2.50 18.49
C PRO A 89 3.64 2.34 19.67
N SER A 90 4.89 2.72 19.46
CA SER A 90 5.97 2.58 20.45
C SER A 90 6.41 3.94 20.98
N ASN A 91 7.17 3.94 22.08
CA ASN A 91 7.74 5.16 22.68
C ASN A 91 6.67 6.25 22.96
N CYS A 92 5.50 5.84 23.43
CA CYS A 92 4.44 6.76 23.83
C CYS A 92 4.84 7.52 25.09
N THR A 93 5.00 8.84 24.97
CA THR A 93 5.38 9.72 26.08
C THR A 93 4.41 10.89 26.20
N VAL A 94 4.21 11.37 27.43
CA VAL A 94 3.45 12.60 27.67
C VAL A 94 4.38 13.76 27.36
N THR A 95 4.15 14.44 26.24
CA THR A 95 5.00 15.53 25.78
C THR A 95 4.58 16.89 26.35
N ASN A 96 3.31 17.04 26.70
CA ASN A 96 2.80 18.24 27.35
C ASN A 96 1.57 17.91 28.22
N HIS A 97 1.39 18.62 29.32
CA HIS A 97 0.27 18.42 30.23
C HIS A 97 -0.11 19.71 30.94
N SER A 98 -1.40 19.81 31.25
CA SER A 98 -1.99 20.84 32.11
C SER A 98 -2.93 20.20 33.12
N LEU A 99 -3.65 21.03 33.89
CA LEU A 99 -4.70 20.55 34.79
C LEU A 99 -5.89 19.89 34.08
N THR A 100 -6.10 20.17 32.78
CA THR A 100 -7.31 19.74 32.04
C THR A 100 -7.01 18.91 30.80
N TRP A 101 -5.77 18.86 30.33
CA TRP A 101 -5.41 18.09 29.15
C TRP A 101 -4.00 17.51 29.24
N ILE A 102 -3.81 16.41 28.52
CA ILE A 102 -2.51 15.79 28.29
C ILE A 102 -2.34 15.55 26.80
N GLN A 103 -1.12 15.70 26.31
CA GLN A 103 -0.75 15.32 24.96
C GLN A 103 0.20 14.13 25.03
N VAL A 104 -0.21 13.06 24.38
CA VAL A 104 0.58 11.84 24.23
C VAL A 104 1.11 11.82 22.81
N THR A 105 2.42 11.64 22.69
CA THR A 105 3.10 11.49 21.41
C THR A 105 3.75 10.11 21.37
N CYS A 106 3.47 9.37 20.30
CA CYS A 106 4.02 8.05 20.08
C CYS A 106 4.74 7.99 18.73
N SER A 107 5.70 7.08 18.61
CA SER A 107 6.28 6.69 17.34
C SER A 107 5.31 5.74 16.62
N ARG A 108 5.04 6.02 15.34
CA ARG A 108 4.17 5.17 14.51
C ARG A 108 4.85 3.81 14.30
N GLY A 109 4.07 2.74 14.47
CA GLY A 109 4.46 1.39 14.06
C GLY A 109 4.25 1.18 12.55
N TYR A 110 4.60 0.00 12.06
CA TYR A 110 4.25 -0.41 10.69
C TYR A 110 2.73 -0.43 10.55
N ASP A 111 2.20 0.20 9.51
CA ASP A 111 0.75 0.37 9.30
C ASP A 111 0.06 -0.89 8.77
N GLY A 112 0.81 -1.95 8.50
CA GLY A 112 0.27 -3.18 7.92
C GLY A 112 -0.10 -3.05 6.44
N GLY A 113 0.27 -1.95 5.77
CA GLY A 113 0.01 -1.74 4.34
C GLY A 113 -1.36 -1.14 4.00
N LEU A 114 -2.14 -0.70 4.98
CA LEU A 114 -3.44 -0.03 4.77
C LEU A 114 -3.56 1.24 5.64
N PRO A 115 -4.46 2.19 5.29
CA PRO A 115 -4.72 3.37 6.12
C PRO A 115 -5.16 2.97 7.53
N GLN A 116 -4.37 3.37 8.54
CA GLN A 116 -4.62 3.00 9.93
C GLN A 116 -5.34 4.11 10.73
N GLN A 117 -6.08 3.69 11.74
CA GLN A 117 -6.64 4.55 12.78
C GLN A 117 -6.04 4.17 14.13
N LEU A 118 -5.51 5.16 14.83
CA LEU A 118 -4.92 5.02 16.15
C LEU A 118 -5.92 5.51 17.19
N VAL A 119 -6.15 4.72 18.23
CA VAL A 119 -7.10 5.05 19.31
C VAL A 119 -6.34 5.17 20.63
N ALA A 120 -6.46 6.33 21.28
CA ALA A 120 -5.93 6.58 22.61
C ALA A 120 -7.09 6.58 23.62
N VAL A 121 -6.97 5.76 24.66
CA VAL A 121 -8.00 5.59 25.70
C VAL A 121 -7.41 5.91 27.06
N ALA A 122 -8.00 6.88 27.76
CA ALA A 122 -7.64 7.23 29.14
C ALA A 122 -8.70 6.69 30.11
N ARG A 123 -8.26 6.06 31.19
CA ARG A 123 -9.12 5.52 32.26
C ARG A 123 -8.67 6.07 33.61
N ASP A 124 -9.63 6.25 34.53
CA ASP A 124 -9.32 6.58 35.92
C ASP A 124 -8.82 5.35 36.69
N THR A 125 -8.46 5.55 37.96
CA THR A 125 -7.96 4.48 38.84
C THR A 125 -8.98 3.36 39.09
N ASN A 126 -10.27 3.63 38.92
CA ASN A 126 -11.34 2.66 39.03
C ASN A 126 -11.63 1.97 37.68
N GLY A 127 -10.85 2.28 36.63
CA GLY A 127 -10.99 1.74 35.28
C GLY A 127 -12.08 2.41 34.44
N ARG A 128 -12.73 3.46 34.95
CA ARG A 128 -13.79 4.18 34.22
C ARG A 128 -13.18 4.97 33.08
N LEU A 129 -13.83 4.93 31.92
CA LEU A 129 -13.40 5.70 30.75
C LEU A 129 -13.47 7.20 31.05
N VAL A 130 -12.37 7.91 30.83
CA VAL A 130 -12.26 9.37 31.00
C VAL A 130 -12.16 10.07 29.66
N SER A 131 -11.42 9.49 28.70
CA SER A 131 -11.27 10.06 27.36
C SER A 131 -11.02 8.98 26.31
N ASN A 132 -11.50 9.23 25.08
CA ASN A 132 -11.30 8.40 23.90
C ASN A 132 -11.04 9.31 22.70
N VAL A 133 -9.84 9.24 22.14
CA VAL A 133 -9.40 10.09 21.03
C VAL A 133 -8.92 9.21 19.90
N THR A 134 -9.41 9.49 18.68
CA THR A 134 -8.97 8.84 17.45
C THR A 134 -8.09 9.77 16.65
N SER A 135 -6.99 9.25 16.12
CA SER A 135 -6.13 9.93 15.15
C SER A 135 -6.07 9.10 13.87
N ARG A 136 -6.15 9.76 12.71
CA ARG A 136 -5.97 9.12 11.40
C ARG A 136 -4.52 9.29 10.97
N GLY A 137 -3.90 8.16 10.56
CA GLY A 137 -2.52 8.07 10.10
C GLY A 137 -2.28 8.83 8.81
#